data_AF-A0A8H4UX97-F1
#
_entry.id   AF-A0A8H4UX97-F1
#
_cell.length_a   1.000
_cell.length_b   1.000
_cell.length_c   1.000
_cell.angle_alpha   90.00
_cell.angle_beta   90.00
_cell.angle_gamma   90.00
#
_symmetry.space_group_name_H-M   'P 1'
#
loop_
_entity.id
_entity.type
_entity.pdbx_description
1 polymer ?
#
loop_
_entity_poly.entity_id
_entity_poly.type
_entity_poly.pdbx_seq_one_letter_code
_entity_poly.pdbx_strand_id
1 'polypeptide(L)'
;MILPPSRHRQPFYAKGTYFSYGASRPKPSTLIYPAPVPGHGGLGTHLTLDLGNRIRFGPDVEWTTDPTDYKPSPARLEQALPEIRRYLPTIDVDAIEIDYCGIRPKLGQGSANTAGKGFQDFVIVKEDGFEG
;
A
#
# COMPACT_ATOMS: atom_id res chain seq x y z
N MET A 1 22.91 6.93 7.13
CA MET A 1 22.93 6.86 5.65
C MET A 1 24.36 6.56 5.23
N ILE A 2 24.57 5.58 4.34
CA ILE A 2 25.91 5.09 3.94
C ILE A 2 26.58 6.04 2.92
N LEU A 3 25.78 6.75 2.10
CA LEU A 3 26.27 7.73 1.12
C LEU A 3 26.57 9.10 1.76
N PRO A 4 27.44 9.93 1.17
CA PRO A 4 27.63 11.31 1.59
C PRO A 4 26.36 12.15 1.34
N PRO A 5 26.11 13.23 2.14
CA PRO A 5 24.89 14.04 2.05
C PRO A 5 24.57 14.58 0.64
N SER A 6 25.58 14.94 -0.14
CA SER A 6 25.41 15.44 -1.52
C SER A 6 24.79 14.42 -2.48
N ARG A 7 24.79 13.14 -2.11
CA ARG A 7 24.23 12.04 -2.90
C ARG A 7 22.92 11.51 -2.31
N HIS A 8 22.43 12.11 -1.23
CA HIS A 8 21.14 11.74 -0.66
C HIS A 8 20.02 12.22 -1.58
N ARG A 9 19.03 11.36 -1.78
CA ARG A 9 17.79 11.71 -2.50
C ARG A 9 16.71 11.97 -1.46
N GLN A 10 15.87 12.96 -1.72
CA GLN A 10 14.69 13.23 -0.90
C GLN A 10 13.55 12.33 -1.39
N PRO A 11 13.06 11.38 -0.58
CA PRO A 11 11.92 10.57 -0.95
C PRO A 11 10.60 11.30 -0.67
N PHE A 12 9.56 10.85 -1.35
CA PHE A 12 8.17 11.12 -1.02
C PHE A 12 7.61 9.91 -0.26
N TYR A 13 6.75 10.12 0.73
CA TYR A 13 6.28 9.04 1.60
C TYR A 13 4.83 8.69 1.31
N ALA A 14 4.61 7.51 0.72
CA ALA A 14 3.28 6.96 0.51
C ALA A 14 2.96 5.97 1.63
N LYS A 15 2.22 6.43 2.64
CA LYS A 15 1.65 5.60 3.70
C LYS A 15 0.52 4.74 3.13
N GLY A 16 0.41 3.52 3.64
CA GLY A 16 -0.64 2.58 3.32
C GLY A 16 -1.14 1.90 4.58
N THR A 17 -2.43 2.05 4.87
CA THR A 17 -3.16 1.42 5.97
C THR A 17 -3.69 0.06 5.52
N TYR A 18 -3.58 -0.92 6.41
CA TYR A 18 -4.14 -2.24 6.27
C TYR A 18 -5.27 -2.44 7.28
N PHE A 19 -6.24 -3.27 6.89
CA PHE A 19 -7.36 -3.66 7.74
C PHE A 19 -7.41 -5.17 7.85
N SER A 20 -7.77 -5.69 9.01
CA SER A 20 -7.99 -7.10 9.24
C SER A 20 -9.48 -7.44 9.24
N TYR A 21 -9.80 -8.71 9.06
CA TYR A 21 -11.18 -9.20 9.18
C TYR A 21 -11.27 -10.23 10.31
N GLY A 22 -12.14 -9.98 11.28
CA GLY A 22 -12.28 -10.79 12.49
C GLY A 22 -13.29 -11.94 12.39
N ALA A 23 -14.23 -11.89 11.44
CA ALA A 23 -15.27 -12.90 11.35
C ALA A 23 -14.82 -14.17 10.63
N SER A 24 -15.49 -15.29 10.92
CA SER A 24 -15.13 -16.62 10.42
C SER A 24 -15.50 -16.85 8.95
N ARG A 25 -16.37 -16.01 8.38
CA ARG A 25 -16.80 -16.04 6.98
C ARG A 25 -16.98 -14.62 6.44
N PRO A 26 -16.71 -14.36 5.14
CA PRO A 26 -16.17 -15.30 4.15
C PRO A 26 -14.73 -15.73 4.49
N LYS A 27 -14.30 -16.89 3.98
CA LYS A 27 -12.96 -17.46 4.21
C LYS A 27 -12.35 -17.91 2.88
N PRO A 28 -11.90 -16.98 2.03
CA PRO A 28 -11.23 -17.32 0.79
C PRO A 28 -9.91 -18.04 1.07
N SER A 29 -9.50 -18.90 0.15
CA SER A 29 -8.22 -19.64 0.19
C SER A 29 -7.19 -19.10 -0.80
N THR A 30 -7.50 -17.98 -1.46
CA THR A 30 -6.67 -17.36 -2.50
C THR A 30 -6.60 -15.85 -2.29
N LEU A 31 -5.48 -15.26 -2.67
CA LEU A 31 -5.30 -13.81 -2.68
C LEU A 31 -6.12 -13.19 -3.83
N ILE A 32 -6.63 -11.98 -3.64
CA ILE A 32 -7.41 -11.26 -4.67
C ILE A 32 -6.79 -9.89 -4.93
N TYR A 33 -6.45 -9.64 -6.19
CA TYR A 33 -5.87 -8.40 -6.67
C TYR A 33 -6.77 -7.84 -7.77
N PRO A 34 -7.59 -6.81 -7.48
CA PRO A 34 -8.42 -6.18 -8.50
C PRO A 34 -7.56 -5.59 -9.63
N ALA A 35 -8.06 -5.67 -10.87
CA ALA A 35 -7.39 -5.06 -12.00
C ALA A 35 -7.32 -3.53 -11.83
N PRO A 36 -6.19 -2.87 -12.15
CA PRO A 36 -6.09 -1.42 -12.09
C PRO A 36 -7.13 -0.73 -12.99
N VAL A 37 -7.82 0.27 -12.45
CA VAL A 37 -8.73 1.11 -13.23
C VAL A 37 -7.97 2.36 -13.70
N PRO A 38 -7.90 2.64 -15.01
CA PRO A 38 -7.24 3.84 -15.52
C PRO A 38 -7.79 5.12 -14.86
N GLY A 39 -6.90 6.00 -14.40
CA GLY A 39 -7.28 7.25 -13.72
C GLY A 39 -7.66 7.11 -12.24
N HIS A 40 -7.84 5.88 -11.72
CA HIS A 40 -8.01 5.66 -10.29
C HIS A 40 -6.63 5.52 -9.65
N GLY A 41 -6.35 6.36 -8.65
CA GLY A 41 -5.05 6.48 -7.99
C GLY A 41 -4.72 5.33 -7.03
N GLY A 42 -4.78 4.10 -7.51
CA GLY A 42 -4.16 2.98 -6.82
C GLY A 42 -4.68 2.71 -5.41
N LEU A 43 -5.99 2.88 -5.16
CA LEU A 43 -6.68 2.24 -4.03
C LEU A 43 -6.72 0.72 -4.29
N GLY A 44 -5.56 0.09 -4.43
CA GLY A 44 -5.38 -1.34 -4.60
C GLY A 44 -5.62 -2.00 -3.27
N THR A 45 -6.87 -2.02 -2.81
CA THR A 45 -7.27 -2.77 -1.63
C THR A 45 -7.26 -4.24 -2.00
N HIS A 46 -6.07 -4.85 -1.95
CA HIS A 46 -5.92 -6.28 -2.18
C HIS A 46 -6.52 -7.05 -1.01
N LEU A 47 -7.00 -8.26 -1.29
CA LEU A 47 -7.20 -9.26 -0.26
C LEU A 47 -5.96 -10.13 -0.19
N THR A 48 -5.35 -10.14 0.99
CA THR A 48 -4.27 -11.07 1.33
C THR A 48 -4.67 -11.95 2.51
N LEU A 49 -3.92 -13.02 2.72
CA LEU A 49 -4.09 -13.93 3.85
C LEU A 49 -2.79 -13.91 4.66
N ASP A 50 -2.90 -13.78 5.97
CA ASP A 50 -1.76 -14.06 6.84
C ASP A 50 -1.52 -15.58 6.99
N LEU A 51 -0.46 -15.96 7.69
CA LEU A 51 -0.11 -17.37 7.91
C LEU A 51 -1.18 -18.15 8.70
N GLY A 52 -2.09 -17.45 9.40
CA GLY A 52 -3.25 -18.03 10.08
C GLY A 52 -4.51 -18.09 9.20
N ASN A 53 -4.40 -17.75 7.91
CA ASN A 53 -5.52 -17.58 6.97
C ASN A 53 -6.53 -16.50 7.38
N ARG A 54 -6.12 -15.50 8.17
CA ARG A 54 -6.97 -14.33 8.42
C ARG A 54 -6.86 -13.38 7.24
N ILE A 55 -8.00 -12.82 6.82
CA ILE A 55 -8.05 -11.86 5.73
C ILE A 55 -7.43 -10.54 6.18
N ARG A 56 -6.61 -9.96 5.29
CA ARG A 56 -6.14 -8.59 5.36
C ARG A 56 -6.47 -7.84 4.08
N PHE A 57 -6.95 -6.62 4.23
CA PHE A 57 -7.27 -5.69 3.15
C PHE A 57 -6.21 -4.60 3.06
N GLY A 58 -5.80 -4.23 1.85
CA GLY A 58 -4.93 -3.08 1.59
C GLY A 58 -3.65 -3.43 0.81
N PRO A 59 -2.65 -2.53 0.83
CA PRO A 59 -2.73 -1.19 1.38
C PRO A 59 -3.45 -0.22 0.45
N ASP A 60 -3.96 0.85 1.01
CA ASP A 60 -4.30 2.05 0.24
C ASP A 60 -3.08 2.97 0.03
N VAL A 61 -3.34 4.23 -0.39
CA VAL A 61 -2.32 5.26 -0.55
C VAL A 61 -2.76 6.56 0.13
N GLU A 62 -1.95 7.02 1.07
CA GLU A 62 -2.03 8.31 1.75
C GLU A 62 -0.65 8.96 1.72
N TRP A 63 -0.52 10.15 1.12
CA TRP A 63 0.76 10.87 1.10
C TRP A 63 0.99 11.58 2.43
N THR A 64 2.16 11.37 3.03
CA THR A 64 2.60 12.05 4.25
C THR A 64 3.94 12.75 4.03
N THR A 65 4.18 13.81 4.80
CA THR A 65 5.48 14.48 4.88
C THR A 65 6.35 13.93 6.01
N ASP A 66 5.77 13.13 6.91
CA ASP A 66 6.45 12.57 8.08
C ASP A 66 6.81 11.08 7.83
N PRO A 67 8.11 10.73 7.68
CA PRO A 67 8.56 9.34 7.51
C PRO A 67 8.37 8.46 8.76
N THR A 68 7.97 9.05 9.88
CA THR A 68 7.78 8.37 11.16
C THR A 68 6.32 8.24 11.57
N ASP A 69 5.39 8.73 10.73
CA ASP A 69 3.94 8.61 10.96
C ASP A 69 3.45 7.19 10.66
N TYR A 70 3.81 6.25 11.54
CA TYR A 70 3.32 4.87 11.50
C TYR A 70 1.97 4.70 12.20
N LYS A 71 1.18 5.76 12.32
CA LYS A 71 -0.19 5.68 12.84
C LYS A 71 -1.14 5.28 11.69
N PRO A 72 -1.79 4.11 11.75
CA PRO A 72 -2.80 3.73 10.77
C PRO A 72 -3.96 4.73 10.78
N SER A 73 -4.54 5.01 9.62
CA SER A 73 -5.53 6.07 9.45
C SER A 73 -6.96 5.50 9.41
N PRO A 74 -7.80 5.72 10.46
CA PRO A 74 -9.17 5.20 10.49
C PRO A 74 -10.04 5.72 9.34
N ALA A 75 -9.82 6.97 8.93
CA ALA A 75 -10.57 7.63 7.86
C ALA A 75 -10.44 6.94 6.50
N ARG A 76 -9.44 6.08 6.34
CA ARG A 76 -9.19 5.36 5.09
C ARG A 76 -10.10 4.15 4.89
N LEU A 77 -10.68 3.62 5.96
CA LEU A 77 -11.60 2.49 5.87
C LEU A 77 -12.80 2.82 4.98
N GLU A 78 -13.37 4.02 5.12
CA GLU A 78 -14.51 4.47 4.32
C GLU A 78 -14.23 4.43 2.81
N GLN A 79 -12.99 4.69 2.39
CA GLN A 79 -12.58 4.63 0.98
C GLN A 79 -12.29 3.21 0.50
N ALA A 80 -11.86 2.32 1.40
CA ALA A 80 -11.58 0.92 1.09
C ALA A 80 -12.86 0.08 0.99
N LEU A 81 -13.90 0.40 1.78
CA LEU A 81 -15.14 -0.39 1.84
C LEU A 81 -15.83 -0.61 0.48
N PRO A 82 -16.01 0.41 -0.37
CA PRO A 82 -16.58 0.21 -1.71
C PRO A 82 -15.75 -0.76 -2.55
N GLU A 83 -14.42 -0.64 -2.55
CA GLU A 83 -13.51 -1.50 -3.31
C GLU A 83 -13.54 -2.95 -2.81
N ILE A 84 -13.54 -3.16 -1.49
CA ILE A 84 -13.69 -4.49 -0.88
C ILE A 84 -14.98 -5.15 -1.33
N ARG A 85 -16.10 -4.41 -1.28
CA ARG A 85 -17.42 -4.93 -1.67
C ARG A 85 -17.52 -5.30 -3.16
N ARG A 86 -16.65 -4.78 -4.03
CA ARG A 86 -16.64 -5.16 -5.47
C ARG A 86 -16.29 -6.63 -5.68
N TYR A 87 -15.39 -7.18 -4.85
CA TYR A 87 -14.95 -8.57 -4.97
C TYR A 87 -15.39 -9.46 -3.79
N LEU A 88 -15.87 -8.89 -2.68
CA LEU A 88 -16.53 -9.58 -1.57
C LEU A 88 -17.84 -8.87 -1.16
N PRO A 89 -18.93 -9.02 -1.94
CA PRO A 89 -20.17 -8.26 -1.73
C PRO A 89 -20.92 -8.58 -0.43
N THR A 90 -20.71 -9.78 0.13
CA THR A 90 -21.39 -10.25 1.36
C THR A 90 -20.53 -10.11 2.60
N ILE A 91 -19.50 -9.26 2.58
CA ILE A 91 -18.59 -9.02 3.71
C ILE A 91 -19.34 -8.35 4.87
N ASP A 92 -19.05 -8.78 6.09
CA ASP A 92 -19.52 -8.09 7.30
C ASP A 92 -18.59 -6.89 7.58
N VAL A 93 -19.06 -5.67 7.34
CA VAL A 93 -18.21 -4.49 7.51
C VAL A 93 -17.86 -4.21 8.97
N ASP A 94 -18.69 -4.64 9.91
CA ASP A 94 -18.48 -4.42 11.34
C ASP A 94 -17.38 -5.34 11.90
N ALA A 95 -17.05 -6.41 11.16
CA ALA A 95 -15.94 -7.29 11.47
C ALA A 95 -14.61 -6.83 10.85
N ILE A 96 -14.56 -5.67 10.19
CA ILE A 96 -13.32 -5.09 9.66
C ILE A 96 -12.70 -4.16 10.70
N GLU A 97 -11.45 -4.43 11.07
CA GLU A 97 -10.72 -3.65 12.06
C GLU A 97 -9.45 -3.05 11.45
N ILE A 98 -8.99 -1.93 12.00
CA ILE A 98 -7.68 -1.36 11.66
C ILE A 98 -6.59 -2.33 12.11
N ASP A 99 -5.63 -2.61 11.24
CA ASP A 99 -4.49 -3.46 11.55
C ASP A 99 -3.22 -2.59 11.67
N TYR A 100 -2.32 -2.66 10.70
CA TYR A 100 -1.08 -1.89 10.68
C TYR A 100 -1.02 -0.90 9.53
N CYS A 101 0.03 -0.10 9.47
CA CYS A 101 0.37 0.66 8.28
C CYS A 101 1.85 0.51 7.94
N GLY A 102 2.19 0.83 6.69
CA GLY A 102 3.58 0.90 6.24
C GLY A 102 3.79 2.13 5.37
N ILE A 103 5.02 2.64 5.34
CA ILE A 103 5.39 3.80 4.53
C ILE A 103 6.33 3.34 3.42
N ARG A 104 5.93 3.59 2.16
CA ARG A 104 6.75 3.35 0.98
C ARG A 104 7.50 4.63 0.62
N PRO A 105 8.85 4.65 0.65
CA PRO A 105 9.60 5.75 0.06
C PRO A 105 9.49 5.68 -1.46
N LYS A 106 9.17 6.82 -2.07
CA LYS A 106 8.90 6.97 -3.50
C LYS A 106 9.78 8.06 -4.09
N LEU A 107 10.17 7.90 -5.35
CA LEU A 107 10.97 8.88 -6.09
C LEU A 107 10.16 10.10 -6.58
N GLY A 108 8.83 10.00 -6.54
CA GLY A 108 7.92 11.09 -6.89
C GLY A 108 6.50 10.83 -6.34
N GLN A 109 5.70 11.88 -6.15
CA GLN A 109 4.28 11.74 -5.78
C GLN A 109 3.44 11.04 -6.86
N GLY A 110 3.91 11.00 -8.11
CA GLY A 110 3.27 10.23 -9.19
C GLY A 110 3.59 8.73 -9.17
N SER A 111 4.61 8.29 -8.42
CA SER A 111 5.13 6.92 -8.51
C SER A 111 4.48 5.92 -7.55
N ALA A 112 3.42 6.32 -6.84
CA ALA A 112 2.53 5.36 -6.19
C ALA A 112 1.57 4.68 -7.18
N ASN A 113 1.36 5.25 -8.37
CA ASN A 113 0.44 4.72 -9.37
C ASN A 113 1.22 4.19 -10.59
N THR A 114 0.78 3.06 -11.13
CA THR A 114 1.40 2.39 -12.29
C THR A 114 1.00 3.00 -13.64
N ALA A 115 0.11 4.00 -13.64
CA ALA A 115 -0.46 4.57 -14.85
C ALA A 115 -0.20 6.09 -14.90
N GLY A 116 0.84 6.51 -15.64
CA GLY A 116 1.10 7.94 -15.90
C GLY A 116 2.49 8.22 -16.46
N LYS A 117 2.65 9.36 -17.13
CA LYS A 117 3.97 9.93 -17.45
C LYS A 117 4.66 10.30 -16.12
N GLY A 118 5.82 9.71 -15.84
CA GLY A 118 6.58 9.98 -14.60
C GLY A 118 6.65 8.84 -13.59
N PHE A 119 6.23 7.61 -13.95
CA PHE A 119 6.54 6.42 -13.15
C PHE A 119 8.05 6.26 -12.96
N GLN A 120 8.48 6.11 -11.71
CA GLN A 120 9.86 5.87 -11.31
C GLN A 120 9.86 4.83 -10.19
N ASP A 121 10.36 3.64 -10.49
CA ASP A 121 10.33 2.50 -9.58
C ASP A 121 11.53 2.53 -8.63
N PHE A 122 12.73 2.46 -9.19
CA PHE A 122 13.99 2.45 -8.47
C PHE A 122 15.06 3.24 -9.22
N VAL A 123 16.09 3.66 -8.46
CA VAL A 123 17.34 4.18 -9.02
C VAL A 123 18.45 3.21 -8.67
N ILE A 124 19.08 2.64 -9.68
CA ILE A 124 20.24 1.76 -9.57
C ILE A 124 21.42 2.47 -10.24
N VAL A 125 22.54 2.58 -9.53
CA VAL A 125 23.75 3.26 -10.00
C VAL A 125 24.96 2.38 -9.65
N LYS A 126 25.84 2.14 -10.62
CA LYS A 126 27.15 1.50 -10.37
C LYS A 126 28.07 2.52 -9.71
N GLU A 127 28.74 2.14 -8.63
CA GLU A 127 29.73 3.00 -7.97
C GLU A 127 31.06 2.93 -8.71
N ASP A 128 31.67 4.10 -8.97
CA ASP A 128 32.99 4.16 -9.60
C ASP A 128 34.04 3.44 -8.75
N GLY A 129 34.82 2.56 -9.37
CA GLY A 129 35.85 1.77 -8.68
C GLY A 129 35.33 0.51 -7.97
N PHE A 130 34.03 0.19 -8.07
CA PHE A 130 33.46 -1.05 -7.55
C PHE A 130 32.86 -1.88 -8.69
N GLU A 131 33.50 -3.01 -9.01
CA GLU A 131 33.09 -3.91 -10.10
C GLU A 131 32.07 -4.98 -9.68
N GLY A 132 31.87 -5.19 -8.38
CA GLY A 132 31.01 -6.24 -7.83
C GLY A 132 31.81 -7.39 -7.24
#